data_AF-A0A0W0SBY7-F1
#
_entry.id   AF-A0A0W0SBY7-F1
#
_cell.length_a   1.000
_cell.length_b   1.000
_cell.length_c   1.000
_cell.angle_alpha   90.00
_cell.angle_beta   90.00
_cell.angle_gamma   90.00
#
_symmetry.space_group_name_H-M   'P 1'
#
loop_
_entity.id
_entity.type
_entity.pdbx_description
1 polymer ?
#
loop_
_entity_poly.entity_id
_entity_poly.type
_entity_poly.pdbx_seq_one_letter_code
_entity_poly.pdbx_strand_id
1 'polypeptide(L)'
;MAYEKQSATPQKSLTMYNLLSWSTVYRGYNALVAGLVMYQYLNNPEAAVIEYLPDVAIHAFEAIAPNTLNNWAAGANIVRGIQAGLGFFSPNSTIPRVANGVDVINHGVNTFNRILQ
;
A
#
# COMPACT_ATOMS: atom_id res chain seq x y z
N MET A 1 -38.48 26.62 27.33
CA MET A 1 -38.03 25.22 27.22
C MET A 1 -37.67 24.97 25.77
N ALA A 2 -36.37 24.86 25.46
CA ALA A 2 -35.90 24.54 24.12
C ALA A 2 -35.74 23.01 24.02
N TYR A 3 -36.49 22.39 23.12
CA TYR A 3 -36.30 20.98 22.79
C TYR A 3 -35.10 20.86 21.85
N GLU A 4 -33.98 20.34 22.35
CA GLU A 4 -32.89 19.88 21.48
C GLU A 4 -33.37 18.65 20.71
N LYS A 5 -33.48 18.78 19.39
CA LYS A 5 -33.63 17.63 18.50
C LYS A 5 -32.31 16.87 18.52
N GLN A 6 -32.30 15.75 19.25
CA GLN A 6 -31.25 14.75 19.17
C GLN A 6 -31.18 14.23 17.72
N SER A 7 -30.22 14.73 16.95
CA SER A 7 -29.95 14.28 15.59
C SER A 7 -29.33 12.89 15.67
N ALA A 8 -30.17 11.87 15.49
CA ALA A 8 -29.71 10.50 15.30
C ALA A 8 -28.70 10.47 14.15
N THR A 9 -27.44 10.19 14.46
CA THR A 9 -26.40 10.02 13.46
C THR A 9 -26.79 8.81 12.61
N PRO A 10 -26.91 8.91 11.28
CA PRO A 10 -27.30 7.78 10.47
C PRO A 10 -26.24 6.68 10.59
N GLN A 11 -26.59 5.58 11.25
CA GLN A 11 -25.74 4.40 11.28
C GLN A 11 -25.70 3.84 9.86
N LYS A 12 -24.62 4.14 9.13
CA LYS A 12 -24.43 3.71 7.74
C LYS A 12 -24.45 2.18 7.70
N SER A 13 -25.53 1.60 7.18
CA SER A 13 -25.64 0.14 7.08
C SER A 13 -24.55 -0.38 6.14
N LEU A 14 -23.78 -1.36 6.61
CA LEU A 14 -22.81 -2.08 5.77
C LEU A 14 -23.57 -2.91 4.74
N THR A 15 -23.42 -2.58 3.46
CA THR A 15 -23.93 -3.34 2.33
C THR A 15 -22.75 -3.96 1.57
N MET A 16 -22.96 -5.04 0.80
CA MET A 16 -21.89 -5.62 -0.05
C MET A 16 -21.28 -4.58 -1.01
N TYR A 17 -22.07 -3.60 -1.46
CA TYR A 17 -21.61 -2.48 -2.28
C TYR A 17 -20.71 -1.50 -1.51
N ASN A 18 -20.93 -1.32 -0.18
CA ASN A 18 -20.02 -0.56 0.68
C ASN A 18 -18.70 -1.30 0.94
N LEU A 19 -18.69 -2.64 0.88
CA LEU A 19 -17.47 -3.45 1.00
C LEU A 19 -16.62 -3.43 -0.28
N LEU A 20 -17.21 -3.22 -1.45
CA LEU A 20 -16.51 -3.13 -2.75
C LEU A 20 -16.21 -1.67 -3.15
N SER A 21 -16.02 -0.78 -2.19
CA SER A 21 -15.54 0.57 -2.48
C SER A 21 -14.14 0.51 -3.10
N TRP A 22 -13.81 1.49 -3.96
CA TRP A 22 -12.46 1.60 -4.53
C TRP A 22 -11.38 1.64 -3.44
N SER A 23 -11.67 2.29 -2.30
CA SER A 23 -10.77 2.31 -1.15
C SER A 23 -10.53 0.92 -0.57
N THR A 24 -11.59 0.12 -0.40
CA THR A 24 -11.47 -1.25 0.12
C THR A 24 -10.68 -2.13 -0.84
N VAL A 25 -10.97 -2.05 -2.15
CA VAL A 25 -10.25 -2.81 -3.18
C VAL A 25 -8.77 -2.43 -3.21
N TYR A 26 -8.45 -1.13 -3.20
CA TYR A 26 -7.07 -0.64 -3.17
C TYR A 26 -6.31 -1.10 -1.91
N ARG A 27 -6.97 -1.10 -0.75
CA ARG A 27 -6.37 -1.58 0.51
C ARG A 27 -6.14 -3.09 0.47
N GLY A 28 -7.11 -3.85 -0.03
CA GLY A 28 -6.99 -5.29 -0.21
C GLY A 28 -5.89 -5.67 -1.20
N TYR A 29 -5.75 -4.89 -2.28
CA TYR A 29 -4.65 -5.03 -3.24
C TYR A 29 -3.29 -4.85 -2.56
N ASN A 30 -3.10 -3.79 -1.78
CA ASN A 30 -1.85 -3.57 -1.04
C ASN A 30 -1.57 -4.68 -0.01
N ALA A 31 -2.60 -5.20 0.68
CA ALA A 31 -2.44 -6.34 1.58
C ALA A 31 -1.97 -7.61 0.82
N LEU A 32 -2.53 -7.86 -0.37
CA LEU A 32 -2.10 -8.97 -1.23
C LEU A 32 -0.64 -8.81 -1.67
N VAL A 33 -0.24 -7.62 -2.13
CA VAL A 33 1.15 -7.36 -2.55
C VAL A 33 2.10 -7.58 -1.37
N ALA A 34 1.80 -7.06 -0.18
CA ALA A 34 2.61 -7.30 1.01
C ALA A 34 2.78 -8.80 1.30
N GLY A 35 1.69 -9.58 1.18
CA GLY A 35 1.72 -11.03 1.35
C GLY A 35 2.57 -11.74 0.29
N LEU A 36 2.48 -11.35 -0.98
CA LEU A 36 3.26 -11.94 -2.07
C LEU A 36 4.75 -11.64 -1.95
N VAL A 37 5.12 -10.42 -1.57
CA VAL A 37 6.53 -10.03 -1.36
C VAL A 37 7.09 -10.74 -0.13
N MET A 38 6.31 -10.82 0.96
CA MET A 38 6.71 -11.56 2.16
C MET A 38 6.88 -13.05 1.87
N TYR A 39 5.97 -13.63 1.08
CA TYR A 39 6.10 -15.03 0.64
C TYR A 39 7.39 -15.24 -0.16
N GLN A 40 7.73 -14.34 -1.08
CA GLN A 40 9.00 -14.43 -1.82
C GLN A 40 10.21 -14.32 -0.89
N TYR A 41 10.20 -13.39 0.05
CA TYR A 41 11.27 -13.24 1.05
C TYR A 41 11.49 -14.52 1.88
N LEU A 42 10.41 -15.16 2.33
CA LEU A 42 10.50 -16.36 3.16
C LEU A 42 10.93 -17.61 2.38
N ASN A 43 10.73 -17.64 1.07
CA ASN A 43 10.99 -18.81 0.23
C ASN A 43 12.19 -18.65 -0.70
N ASN A 44 12.91 -17.52 -0.64
CA ASN A 44 14.12 -17.28 -1.41
C ASN A 44 15.31 -17.05 -0.47
N PRO A 45 16.26 -18.00 -0.37
CA PRO A 45 17.43 -17.87 0.52
C PRO A 45 18.38 -16.73 0.11
N GLU A 46 18.28 -16.23 -1.12
CA GLU A 46 19.08 -15.11 -1.62
C GLU A 46 18.39 -13.76 -1.38
N ALA A 47 17.17 -13.72 -0.83
CA ALA A 47 16.42 -12.48 -0.66
C ALA A 47 17.10 -11.55 0.37
N ALA A 48 17.50 -10.37 -0.10
CA ALA A 48 18.09 -9.35 0.76
C ALA A 48 17.00 -8.67 1.60
N VAL A 49 17.14 -8.76 2.93
CA VAL A 49 16.24 -8.14 3.92
C VAL A 49 15.94 -6.68 3.59
N ILE A 50 16.96 -5.93 3.19
CA ILE A 50 16.87 -4.48 2.92
C ILE A 50 16.08 -4.15 1.65
N GLU A 51 15.90 -5.11 0.74
CA GLU A 51 15.09 -4.92 -0.46
C GLU A 51 13.63 -5.33 -0.21
N TYR A 52 13.40 -6.44 0.49
CA TYR A 52 12.06 -7.02 0.64
C TYR A 52 11.28 -6.49 1.84
N LEU A 53 11.87 -6.35 3.03
CA LEU A 53 11.09 -5.98 4.22
C LEU A 53 10.57 -4.54 4.21
N PRO A 54 11.33 -3.54 3.72
CA PRO A 54 10.78 -2.19 3.56
C PRO A 54 9.57 -2.18 2.62
N ASP A 55 9.59 -3.02 1.60
CA ASP A 55 8.52 -3.14 0.63
C ASP A 55 7.24 -3.72 1.24
N VAL A 56 7.38 -4.86 1.93
CA VAL A 56 6.31 -5.47 2.72
C VAL A 56 5.73 -4.46 3.72
N ALA A 57 6.58 -3.70 4.41
CA ALA A 57 6.14 -2.73 5.41
C ALA A 57 5.31 -1.60 4.78
N ILE A 58 5.74 -1.06 3.63
CA ILE A 58 5.01 0.01 2.94
C ILE A 58 3.67 -0.50 2.41
N HIS A 59 3.63 -1.68 1.77
CA HIS A 59 2.38 -2.25 1.28
C HIS A 59 1.41 -2.64 2.41
N ALA A 60 1.92 -3.22 3.49
CA ALA A 60 1.10 -3.51 4.67
C ALA A 60 0.56 -2.21 5.30
N PHE A 61 1.39 -1.17 5.36
CA PHE A 61 0.98 0.14 5.83
C PHE A 61 -0.12 0.73 4.91
N GLU A 62 0.03 0.67 3.60
CA GLU A 62 -0.98 1.14 2.64
C GLU A 62 -2.33 0.45 2.79
N ALA A 63 -2.33 -0.84 3.16
CA ALA A 63 -3.54 -1.58 3.43
C ALA A 63 -4.37 -0.99 4.60
N ILE A 64 -3.71 -0.44 5.62
CA ILE A 64 -4.39 -0.05 6.88
C ILE A 64 -4.31 1.45 7.21
N ALA A 65 -3.40 2.19 6.61
CA ALA A 65 -3.07 3.54 7.06
C ALA A 65 -4.21 4.54 6.81
N PRO A 66 -4.52 5.42 7.78
CA PRO A 66 -5.52 6.47 7.64
C PRO A 66 -4.99 7.62 6.76
N ASN A 67 -5.92 8.45 6.26
CA ASN A 67 -5.60 9.56 5.36
C ASN A 67 -4.80 10.69 6.05
N THR A 68 -4.82 10.75 7.38
CA THR A 68 -4.01 11.69 8.17
C THR A 68 -2.50 11.50 7.98
N LEU A 69 -2.06 10.37 7.40
CA LEU A 69 -0.66 10.07 7.13
C LEU A 69 -0.29 10.20 5.64
N ASN A 70 -1.14 10.81 4.81
CA ASN A 70 -0.96 10.83 3.35
C ASN A 70 0.40 11.35 2.88
N ASN A 71 0.91 12.44 3.46
CA ASN A 71 2.22 12.99 3.06
C ASN A 71 3.37 12.05 3.39
N TRP A 72 3.35 11.42 4.57
CA TRP A 72 4.36 10.44 4.97
C TRP A 72 4.29 9.18 4.11
N ALA A 73 3.08 8.70 3.86
CA ALA A 73 2.81 7.55 3.00
C ALA A 73 3.30 7.79 1.56
N ALA A 74 2.96 8.95 0.99
CA ALA A 74 3.40 9.34 -0.34
C ALA A 74 4.92 9.42 -0.43
N GLY A 75 5.58 10.04 0.56
CA GLY A 75 7.04 10.11 0.64
C GLY A 75 7.70 8.73 0.69
N ALA A 76 7.19 7.82 1.54
CA ALA A 76 7.71 6.46 1.63
C ALA A 76 7.56 5.69 0.31
N ASN A 77 6.40 5.78 -0.35
CA ASN A 77 6.19 5.17 -1.66
C ASN A 77 7.09 5.77 -2.74
N ILE A 78 7.33 7.09 -2.75
CA ILE A 78 8.26 7.72 -3.70
C ILE A 78 9.67 7.15 -3.53
N VAL A 79 10.19 7.12 -2.30
CA VAL A 79 11.54 6.63 -2.01
C VAL A 79 11.67 5.16 -2.42
N ARG A 80 10.69 4.34 -2.04
CA ARG A 80 10.72 2.91 -2.37
C ARG A 80 10.55 2.65 -3.87
N GLY A 81 9.68 3.40 -4.56
CA GLY A 81 9.53 3.34 -6.01
C GLY A 81 10.82 3.71 -6.75
N ILE A 82 11.58 4.70 -6.27
CA ILE A 82 12.92 5.03 -6.79
C ILE A 82 13.88 3.85 -6.56
N GLN A 83 13.89 3.27 -5.36
CA GLN A 83 14.75 2.11 -5.06
C GLN A 83 14.42 0.89 -5.92
N ALA A 84 13.14 0.57 -6.13
CA ALA A 84 12.69 -0.48 -7.03
C ALA A 84 13.11 -0.20 -8.48
N GLY A 85 13.01 1.05 -8.92
CA GLY A 85 13.46 1.48 -10.24
C GLY A 85 14.97 1.31 -10.44
N LEU A 86 15.77 1.66 -9.43
CA LEU A 86 17.21 1.38 -9.44
C LEU A 86 17.50 -0.12 -9.42
N GLY A 87 16.73 -0.90 -8.63
CA GLY A 87 16.80 -2.35 -8.56
C GLY A 87 16.50 -3.03 -9.90
N PHE A 88 15.57 -2.48 -10.70
CA PHE A 88 15.24 -2.97 -12.04
C PHE A 88 16.47 -3.02 -12.98
N PHE A 89 17.32 -2.00 -12.91
CA PHE A 89 18.54 -1.89 -13.72
C PHE A 89 19.78 -2.49 -13.04
N SER A 90 19.70 -2.86 -11.77
CA SER A 90 20.82 -3.38 -11.00
C SER A 90 21.01 -4.89 -11.20
N PRO A 91 22.23 -5.37 -11.51
CA PRO A 91 22.53 -6.80 -11.49
C PRO A 91 22.67 -7.36 -10.08
N ASN A 92 22.77 -6.51 -9.06
CA ASN A 92 22.96 -6.91 -7.65
C ASN A 92 21.63 -6.99 -6.89
N SER A 93 20.50 -6.67 -7.51
CA SER A 93 19.21 -6.80 -6.85
C SER A 93 18.82 -8.27 -6.74
N THR A 94 18.39 -8.66 -5.56
CA THR A 94 17.89 -10.01 -5.25
C THR A 94 16.39 -10.12 -5.54
N ILE A 95 15.74 -9.01 -5.91
CA ILE A 95 14.37 -8.96 -6.44
C ILE A 95 14.41 -9.20 -7.96
N PRO A 96 13.58 -10.11 -8.51
CA PRO A 96 13.47 -10.30 -9.95
C PRO A 96 13.15 -8.99 -10.68
N ARG A 97 13.79 -8.74 -11.83
CA ARG A 97 13.59 -7.47 -12.59
C ARG A 97 12.13 -7.17 -12.87
N VAL A 98 11.36 -8.17 -13.29
CA VAL A 98 9.92 -7.97 -13.57
C VAL A 98 9.17 -7.55 -12.29
N ALA A 99 9.51 -8.14 -11.14
CA ALA A 99 8.93 -7.75 -9.86
C ALA A 99 9.29 -6.30 -9.51
N ASN A 100 10.57 -5.91 -9.61
CA ASN A 100 10.99 -4.51 -9.42
C ASN A 100 10.24 -3.53 -10.36
N GLY A 101 10.01 -3.92 -11.62
CA GLY A 101 9.29 -3.08 -12.59
C GLY A 101 7.80 -2.91 -12.24
N VAL A 102 7.14 -3.99 -11.82
CA VAL A 102 5.77 -3.93 -11.28
C VAL A 102 5.72 -3.08 -10.03
N ASP A 103 6.74 -3.18 -9.18
CA ASP A 103 6.79 -2.50 -7.90
C ASP A 103 6.92 -0.97 -8.05
N VAL A 104 7.69 -0.50 -9.03
CA VAL A 104 7.70 0.92 -9.43
C VAL A 104 6.29 1.42 -9.73
N ILE A 105 5.49 0.62 -10.47
CA ILE A 105 4.12 0.98 -10.81
C ILE A 105 3.25 1.01 -9.56
N ASN A 106 3.37 0.00 -8.69
CA ASN A 106 2.60 -0.09 -7.45
C ASN A 106 2.83 1.13 -6.56
N HIS A 107 4.09 1.52 -6.35
CA HIS A 107 4.43 2.70 -5.57
C HIS A 107 3.97 3.98 -6.25
N GLY A 108 4.04 4.08 -7.58
CA GLY A 108 3.48 5.21 -8.32
C GLY A 108 1.97 5.37 -8.10
N VAL A 109 1.22 4.26 -8.17
CA VAL A 109 -0.22 4.25 -7.90
C VAL A 109 -0.51 4.64 -6.45
N ASN A 110 0.26 4.11 -5.50
CA ASN A 110 0.09 4.44 -4.09
C ASN A 110 0.36 5.93 -3.81
N THR A 111 1.46 6.48 -4.34
CA THR A 111 1.78 7.91 -4.25
C THR A 111 0.65 8.76 -4.85
N PHE A 112 0.17 8.43 -6.05
CA PHE A 112 -0.92 9.16 -6.69
C PHE A 112 -2.20 9.13 -5.85
N ASN A 113 -2.56 7.94 -5.35
CA ASN A 113 -3.75 7.77 -4.52
C ASN A 113 -3.67 8.55 -3.19
N ARG A 114 -2.47 8.65 -2.60
CA ARG A 114 -2.24 9.43 -1.37
C ARG A 114 -2.28 10.93 -1.59
N ILE A 115 -1.82 11.42 -2.74
CA ILE A 115 -1.83 12.86 -3.06
C ILE A 115 -3.25 13.37 -3.38
N LEU A 116 -4.13 12.51 -3.90
CA LEU A 116 -5.49 12.89 -4.30
C LEU A 116 -6.56 12.74 -3.19
N GLN A 117 -6.18 12.22 -2.02
CA GLN A 117 -7.08 12.00 -0.88
C GLN A 117 -6.85 13.01 0.24
#